data_AF-A0A6A6Z756-F1
#
_entry.id   AF-A0A6A6Z756-F1
#
_cell.length_a   1.000
_cell.length_b   1.000
_cell.length_c   1.000
_cell.angle_alpha   90.00
_cell.angle_beta   90.00
_cell.angle_gamma   90.00
#
_symmetry.space_group_name_H-M   'P 1'
#
loop_
_entity.id
_entity.type
_entity.pdbx_description
1 polymer ?
#
loop_
_entity_poly.entity_id
_entity_poly.type
_entity_poly.pdbx_seq_one_letter_code
_entity_poly.pdbx_strand_id
1 'polypeptide(L)'
;MNQDNGHRALDFTCCDIEAAIIARNILLFSMISEDSALIQNEILWNIYYHFYLDGKSLASLASHSEKLLAAAKTFNDWHNSEHGRTLKFCDTNTFGSADQKKRFKEGLSRAADLYGAVKGKGLNTTAVRSAGPLNIQALGEVPQLHTDFWKFGITTKDNKAITASTHPNPTFSSTAFNKATIHYGTDPIIGFHLATAFAPLTNMSPIRPSTDGMPRTHKAVRSAKTEFYSWIQAFRIGIKKKISLRFFAGDAMAFCHTLYRDDNNKGPATNNWYQDMWHAKPVILDPASYSTQGAVPVAFDIIDTSNLIDHVDAVNLFVSTVPLLSKSPYSTLYVETLLRHQETIEETVNALLCGNFQTMAILFGVLPVEYWTNVLELVTASDHILDSVSSNAKTQSGSAGQLRSKMSLKRRLSSNFTGAGHDHRIHVDSLELSRLLFTIYLAMFYNENHAARMESLTTQASVSHMLQTSSFIPHNRASFALLLRFLHEKVETDWRGMMSSLIERISEDGTLMIGKNYF
;
A
#
# COMPACT_ATOMS: atom_id res chain seq x y z
N MET A 1 -3.23 29.87 21.12
CA MET A 1 -2.26 29.33 20.14
C MET A 1 -0.91 29.31 20.85
N ASN A 2 -0.66 28.29 21.68
CA ASN A 2 0.62 28.16 22.38
C ASN A 2 1.66 27.65 21.38
N GLN A 3 2.64 28.50 21.07
CA GLN A 3 3.88 28.08 20.42
C GLN A 3 4.68 27.27 21.43
N ASP A 4 4.37 25.98 21.52
CA ASP A 4 5.31 25.02 22.07
C ASP A 4 6.37 24.82 20.98
N ASN A 5 7.57 25.37 21.17
CA ASN A 5 8.73 25.17 20.29
C ASN A 5 9.30 23.73 20.40
N GLY A 6 8.45 22.75 20.73
CA GLY A 6 8.75 21.34 20.63
C GLY A 6 8.62 20.88 19.18
N HIS A 7 9.70 20.38 18.59
CA HIS A 7 9.62 19.71 17.30
C HIS A 7 8.55 18.60 17.34
N ARG A 8 7.58 18.63 16.40
CA ARG A 8 6.55 17.59 16.27
C ARG A 8 7.22 16.23 16.08
N ALA A 9 7.03 15.33 17.04
CA ALA A 9 7.45 13.94 16.90
C ALA A 9 6.65 13.31 15.74
N LEU A 10 7.35 12.59 14.86
CA LEU A 10 6.73 11.85 13.77
C LEU A 10 6.81 10.36 14.09
N ASP A 11 5.67 9.69 14.08
CA ASP A 11 5.55 8.26 14.33
C ASP A 11 4.86 7.63 13.13
N PHE A 12 5.54 6.71 12.46
CA PHE A 12 5.07 6.01 11.28
C PHE A 12 4.88 4.54 11.62
N THR A 13 3.72 3.99 11.28
CA THR A 13 3.48 2.55 11.34
C THR A 13 3.38 2.01 9.92
N CYS A 14 4.26 1.08 9.60
CA CYS A 14 4.42 0.45 8.29
C CYS A 14 3.95 -1.00 8.38
N CYS A 15 3.14 -1.41 7.40
CA CYS A 15 2.59 -2.75 7.28
C CYS A 15 2.87 -3.27 5.87
N ASP A 16 3.38 -4.48 5.75
CA ASP A 16 3.53 -5.18 4.47
C ASP A 16 3.27 -6.68 4.69
N ILE A 17 2.63 -7.35 3.73
CA ILE A 17 2.41 -8.80 3.84
C ILE A 17 3.72 -9.59 3.67
N GLU A 18 4.70 -9.04 2.97
CA GLU A 18 6.01 -9.63 2.77
C GLU A 18 7.02 -9.14 3.81
N ALA A 19 7.36 -10.02 4.76
CA ALA A 19 8.40 -9.76 5.76
C ALA A 19 9.76 -9.36 5.14
N ALA A 20 10.08 -9.84 3.93
CA ALA A 20 11.31 -9.45 3.24
C ALA A 20 11.33 -7.96 2.84
N ILE A 21 10.19 -7.34 2.51
CA ILE A 21 10.11 -5.89 2.27
C ILE A 21 10.38 -5.13 3.57
N ILE A 22 9.75 -5.55 4.67
CA ILE A 22 9.99 -4.97 6.00
C ILE A 22 11.48 -5.07 6.38
N ALA A 23 12.10 -6.24 6.22
CA ALA A 23 13.51 -6.46 6.51
C ALA A 23 14.42 -5.55 5.66
N ARG A 24 14.12 -5.37 4.38
CA ARG A 24 14.86 -4.45 3.48
C ARG A 24 14.73 -2.99 3.91
N ASN A 25 13.54 -2.57 4.35
CA ASN A 25 13.32 -1.21 4.85
C ASN A 25 14.12 -0.97 6.13
N ILE A 26 14.06 -1.91 7.10
CA ILE A 26 14.83 -1.84 8.34
C ILE A 26 16.34 -1.81 8.06
N LEU A 27 16.80 -2.65 7.13
CA LEU A 27 18.19 -2.64 6.69
C LEU A 27 18.60 -1.26 6.16
N LEU A 28 17.83 -0.68 5.22
CA LEU A 28 18.14 0.63 4.66
C LEU A 28 18.16 1.71 5.74
N PHE A 29 17.11 1.82 6.56
CA PHE A 29 17.02 2.87 7.58
C PHE A 29 18.08 2.71 8.67
N SER A 30 18.44 1.48 9.05
CA SER A 30 19.53 1.24 10.00
C SER A 30 20.89 1.63 9.42
N MET A 31 21.16 1.32 8.15
CA MET A 31 22.38 1.77 7.46
C MET A 31 22.46 3.30 7.34
N ILE A 32 21.32 3.98 7.09
CA ILE A 32 21.28 5.46 7.05
C ILE A 32 21.54 6.05 8.43
N SER A 33 21.06 5.38 9.49
CA SER A 33 21.18 5.84 10.88
C SER A 33 22.62 5.80 11.42
N GLU A 34 23.51 4.99 10.82
CA GLU A 34 24.93 5.00 11.19
C GLU A 34 25.58 6.35 10.88
N ASP A 35 26.53 6.76 11.72
CA ASP A 35 27.14 8.09 11.62
C ASP A 35 27.76 8.34 10.24
N SER A 36 27.51 9.56 9.76
CA SER A 36 27.39 10.00 8.36
C SER A 36 28.61 9.80 7.44
N ALA A 37 29.75 9.34 7.96
CA ALA A 37 31.00 9.21 7.21
C ALA A 37 31.29 7.79 6.70
N LEU A 38 30.63 6.75 7.21
CA LEU A 38 31.04 5.36 6.94
C LEU A 38 30.50 4.79 5.62
N ILE A 39 29.26 5.15 5.25
CA ILE A 39 28.58 4.56 4.10
C ILE A 39 28.20 5.62 3.08
N GLN A 40 28.78 5.50 1.89
CA GLN A 40 28.51 6.39 0.76
C GLN A 40 27.06 6.18 0.27
N ASN A 41 26.36 7.26 -0.07
CA ASN A 41 24.97 7.17 -0.53
C ASN A 41 24.80 6.27 -1.77
N GLU A 42 25.84 6.15 -2.61
CA GLU A 42 25.86 5.23 -3.74
C GLU A 42 25.79 3.76 -3.31
N ILE A 43 26.46 3.40 -2.22
CA ILE A 43 26.41 2.04 -1.66
C ILE A 43 25.00 1.74 -1.15
N LEU A 44 24.35 2.70 -0.47
CA LEU A 44 22.97 2.58 -0.01
C LEU A 44 22.00 2.38 -1.19
N TRP A 45 22.19 3.14 -2.27
CA TRP A 45 21.40 2.99 -3.50
C TRP A 45 21.58 1.60 -4.10
N ASN A 46 22.82 1.13 -4.24
CA ASN A 46 23.13 -0.18 -4.82
C ASN A 46 22.50 -1.31 -3.98
N ILE A 47 22.70 -1.29 -2.66
CA ILE A 47 22.18 -2.30 -1.73
C ILE A 47 20.66 -2.34 -1.77
N TYR A 48 19.99 -1.19 -1.85
CA TYR A 48 18.53 -1.17 -1.81
C TYR A 48 17.89 -1.47 -3.17
N TYR A 49 18.42 -0.96 -4.28
CA TYR A 49 17.74 -1.01 -5.59
C TYR A 49 18.31 -2.01 -6.59
N HIS A 50 19.57 -2.42 -6.50
CA HIS A 50 20.19 -3.26 -7.53
C HIS A 50 20.02 -4.76 -7.25
N PHE A 51 19.73 -5.54 -8.28
CA PHE A 51 19.72 -7.00 -8.23
C PHE A 51 21.11 -7.59 -8.07
N TYR A 52 22.14 -6.90 -8.56
CA TYR A 52 23.53 -7.32 -8.42
C TYR A 52 24.38 -6.21 -7.79
N LEU A 53 25.29 -6.60 -6.91
CA LEU A 53 26.18 -5.71 -6.17
C LEU A 53 27.62 -5.84 -6.66
N ASP A 54 28.33 -4.72 -6.63
CA ASP A 54 29.80 -4.74 -6.65
C ASP A 54 30.36 -5.24 -5.30
N GLY A 55 31.64 -5.60 -5.30
CA GLY A 55 32.29 -6.16 -4.10
C GLY A 55 32.30 -5.21 -2.91
N LYS A 56 32.34 -3.88 -3.15
CA LYS A 56 32.34 -2.87 -2.07
C LYS A 56 30.97 -2.82 -1.39
N SER A 57 29.90 -2.79 -2.18
CA SER A 57 28.52 -2.76 -1.71
C SER A 57 28.16 -4.05 -0.98
N LEU A 58 28.62 -5.21 -1.49
CA LEU A 58 28.45 -6.49 -0.80
C LEU A 58 29.18 -6.53 0.55
N ALA A 59 30.42 -6.03 0.62
CA ALA A 59 31.18 -5.99 1.86
C ALA A 59 30.52 -5.06 2.90
N SER A 60 30.04 -3.88 2.48
CA SER A 60 29.29 -2.98 3.36
C SER A 60 27.99 -3.60 3.86
N LEU A 61 27.27 -4.32 3.00
CA LEU A 61 26.07 -5.06 3.38
C LEU A 61 26.38 -6.13 4.42
N ALA A 62 27.37 -6.99 4.16
CA ALA A 62 27.75 -8.07 5.08
C ALA A 62 28.17 -7.52 6.45
N SER A 63 29.04 -6.50 6.46
CA SER A 63 29.50 -5.86 7.68
C SER A 63 28.35 -5.26 8.49
N HIS A 64 27.38 -4.61 7.83
CA HIS A 64 26.22 -4.04 8.52
C HIS A 64 25.26 -5.12 9.02
N SER A 65 25.01 -6.17 8.23
CA SER A 65 24.18 -7.30 8.63
C SER A 65 24.72 -8.00 9.88
N GLU A 66 26.04 -8.15 10.02
CA GLU A 66 26.66 -8.70 11.24
C GLU A 66 26.37 -7.85 12.48
N LYS A 67 26.40 -6.52 12.36
CA LYS A 67 26.03 -5.60 13.46
C LYS A 67 24.57 -5.74 13.84
N LEU A 68 23.67 -5.80 12.85
CA LEU A 68 22.24 -5.98 13.10
C LEU A 68 21.95 -7.32 13.78
N LEU A 69 22.59 -8.40 13.34
CA LEU A 69 22.47 -9.71 13.98
C LEU A 69 22.96 -9.69 15.43
N ALA A 70 24.03 -8.95 15.72
CA ALA A 70 24.51 -8.78 17.09
C ALA A 70 23.52 -8.00 17.98
N ALA A 71 22.81 -7.02 17.41
CA ALA A 71 21.78 -6.23 18.09
C ALA A 71 20.42 -6.96 18.20
N ALA A 72 20.12 -7.88 17.30
CA ALA A 72 18.83 -8.57 17.17
C ALA A 72 18.84 -9.99 17.78
N LYS A 73 19.57 -10.22 18.87
CA LYS A 73 19.61 -11.55 19.55
C LYS A 73 18.27 -11.92 20.17
N THR A 74 17.61 -10.94 20.79
CA THR A 74 16.26 -11.07 21.32
C THR A 74 15.47 -9.81 21.00
N PHE A 75 14.15 -9.88 21.10
CA PHE A 75 13.27 -8.73 20.91
C PHE A 75 13.64 -7.57 21.86
N ASN A 76 14.01 -7.89 23.11
CA ASN A 76 14.44 -6.91 24.11
C ASN A 76 15.82 -6.34 23.80
N ASP A 77 16.76 -7.15 23.31
CA ASP A 77 18.08 -6.65 22.88
C ASP A 77 17.94 -5.64 21.74
N TRP A 78 17.07 -5.94 20.77
CA TRP A 78 16.77 -5.02 19.69
C TRP A 78 16.18 -3.71 20.23
N HIS A 79 15.16 -3.79 21.09
CA HIS A 79 14.51 -2.60 21.67
C HIS A 79 15.51 -1.68 22.41
N ASN A 80 16.48 -2.28 23.11
CA ASN A 80 17.50 -1.56 23.87
C ASN A 80 18.69 -1.10 23.01
N SER A 81 18.81 -1.56 21.77
CA SER A 81 19.87 -1.17 20.84
C SER A 81 19.71 0.27 20.33
N GLU A 82 20.76 0.81 19.72
CA GLU A 82 20.71 2.13 19.08
C GLU A 82 19.65 2.19 17.96
N HIS A 83 19.56 1.13 17.15
CA HIS A 83 18.58 1.03 16.07
C HIS A 83 17.15 0.91 16.59
N GLY A 84 16.93 0.15 17.68
CA GLY A 84 15.60 -0.09 18.27
C GLY A 84 14.89 1.15 18.81
N ARG A 85 15.64 2.23 19.07
CA ARG A 85 15.06 3.52 19.48
C ARG A 85 14.19 4.13 18.38
N THR A 86 14.62 4.01 17.13
CA THR A 86 13.94 4.56 15.96
C THR A 86 13.18 3.49 15.18
N LEU A 87 13.74 2.28 15.03
CA LEU A 87 13.21 1.19 14.23
C LEU A 87 12.59 0.14 15.16
N LYS A 88 11.27 0.12 15.26
CA LYS A 88 10.52 -0.69 16.22
C LYS A 88 9.74 -1.77 15.51
N PHE A 89 9.56 -2.91 16.19
CA PHE A 89 8.66 -3.97 15.72
C PHE A 89 7.33 -3.88 16.49
N CYS A 90 6.22 -4.05 15.78
CA CYS A 90 4.89 -4.05 16.38
C CYS A 90 4.61 -5.34 17.17
N ASP A 91 5.21 -6.46 16.74
CA ASP A 91 5.07 -7.78 17.36
C ASP A 91 6.37 -8.61 17.27
N THR A 92 6.41 -9.72 18.01
CA THR A 92 7.55 -10.65 18.00
C THR A 92 7.63 -11.51 16.74
N ASN A 93 6.51 -11.72 16.05
CA ASN A 93 6.46 -12.54 14.85
C ASN A 93 7.17 -11.88 13.67
N THR A 94 6.97 -10.57 13.50
CA THR A 94 7.68 -9.73 12.52
C THR A 94 9.18 -9.70 12.80
N PHE A 95 9.57 -9.68 14.08
CA PHE A 95 10.98 -9.74 14.47
C PHE A 95 11.63 -11.07 14.07
N GLY A 96 10.94 -12.20 14.30
CA GLY A 96 11.46 -13.54 14.00
C GLY A 96 11.46 -13.94 12.52
N SER A 97 10.69 -13.26 11.68
CA SER A 97 10.59 -13.58 10.24
C SER A 97 11.69 -12.93 9.38
N ALA A 98 12.56 -12.10 9.98
CA ALA A 98 13.63 -11.39 9.28
C ALA A 98 14.87 -12.26 8.95
N ASP A 99 14.91 -13.53 9.35
CA ASP A 99 16.03 -14.44 9.01
C ASP A 99 15.98 -14.81 7.51
N GLN A 100 16.96 -14.35 6.73
CA GLN A 100 17.05 -14.56 5.29
C GLN A 100 17.98 -15.74 4.94
N LYS A 101 17.42 -16.82 4.35
CA LYS A 101 18.17 -17.96 3.81
C LYS A 101 18.39 -17.83 2.28
N LYS A 102 19.56 -18.29 1.83
CA LYS A 102 20.10 -18.19 0.45
C LYS A 102 19.19 -18.80 -0.64
N ARG A 103 18.38 -18.00 -1.37
CA ARG A 103 17.65 -18.47 -2.59
C ARG A 103 17.42 -17.42 -3.71
N PHE A 104 18.17 -16.32 -3.75
CA PHE A 104 17.95 -15.21 -4.70
C PHE A 104 17.93 -15.61 -6.19
N LYS A 105 18.89 -16.42 -6.67
CA LYS A 105 19.06 -16.69 -8.11
C LYS A 105 17.84 -17.38 -8.73
N GLU A 106 17.23 -18.31 -8.01
CA GLU A 106 16.03 -19.01 -8.46
C GLU A 106 14.82 -18.08 -8.51
N GLY A 107 14.67 -17.20 -7.52
CA GLY A 107 13.61 -16.19 -7.47
C GLY A 107 13.73 -15.14 -8.57
N LEU A 108 14.95 -14.70 -8.90
CA LEU A 108 15.20 -13.79 -10.02
C LEU A 108 14.91 -14.45 -11.37
N SER A 109 15.31 -15.71 -11.58
CA SER A 109 14.98 -16.44 -12.81
C SER A 109 13.47 -16.55 -13.00
N ARG A 110 12.73 -16.95 -11.96
CA ARG A 110 11.27 -17.05 -12.04
C ARG A 110 10.61 -15.70 -12.27
N ALA A 111 11.16 -14.63 -11.68
CA ALA A 111 10.68 -13.27 -11.90
C ALA A 111 10.91 -12.82 -13.35
N ALA A 112 12.07 -13.15 -13.93
CA ALA A 112 12.37 -12.88 -15.32
C ALA A 112 11.44 -13.67 -16.27
N ASP A 113 11.12 -14.93 -15.95
CA ASP A 113 10.17 -15.75 -16.71
C ASP A 113 8.75 -15.17 -16.65
N LEU A 114 8.27 -14.84 -15.43
CA LEU A 114 6.97 -14.17 -15.24
C LEU A 114 6.95 -12.81 -15.92
N TYR A 115 8.02 -12.03 -15.82
CA TYR A 115 8.16 -10.77 -16.52
C TYR A 115 8.07 -10.99 -18.03
N GLY A 116 8.75 -11.99 -18.59
CA GLY A 116 8.63 -12.37 -20.00
C GLY A 116 7.20 -12.75 -20.41
N ALA A 117 6.48 -13.47 -19.55
CA ALA A 117 5.10 -13.86 -19.78
C ALA A 117 4.10 -12.69 -19.67
N VAL A 118 4.30 -11.77 -18.73
CA VAL A 118 3.42 -10.63 -18.44
C VAL A 118 3.69 -9.43 -19.34
N LYS A 119 4.95 -9.21 -19.76
CA LYS A 119 5.38 -8.04 -20.56
C LYS A 119 4.65 -7.93 -21.89
N GLY A 120 4.15 -9.04 -22.44
CA GLY A 120 3.70 -9.07 -23.83
C GLY A 120 4.77 -8.49 -24.77
N LYS A 121 4.37 -7.96 -25.93
CA LYS A 121 5.28 -7.24 -26.85
C LYS A 121 5.37 -5.73 -26.56
N GLY A 122 4.79 -5.26 -25.45
CA GLY A 122 4.66 -3.84 -25.13
C GLY A 122 5.86 -3.25 -24.37
N LEU A 123 5.96 -1.92 -24.39
CA LEU A 123 6.89 -1.16 -23.54
C LEU A 123 6.32 -1.03 -22.13
N ASN A 124 7.13 -1.23 -21.09
CA ASN A 124 6.73 -0.88 -19.72
C ASN A 124 6.81 0.65 -19.56
N THR A 125 5.67 1.27 -19.34
CA THR A 125 5.52 2.72 -19.21
C THR A 125 5.10 3.17 -17.82
N THR A 126 5.04 2.28 -16.82
CA THR A 126 4.49 2.59 -15.50
C THR A 126 5.24 3.74 -14.80
N ALA A 127 6.58 3.74 -14.84
CA ALA A 127 7.38 4.80 -14.23
C ALA A 127 7.34 6.15 -14.97
N VAL A 128 6.73 6.22 -16.17
CA VAL A 128 6.55 7.49 -16.90
C VAL A 128 5.64 8.44 -16.12
N ARG A 129 4.69 7.89 -15.36
CA ARG A 129 3.76 8.64 -14.50
C ARG A 129 4.50 9.50 -13.47
N SER A 130 5.66 9.03 -13.01
CA SER A 130 6.50 9.71 -12.04
C SER A 130 7.13 11.01 -12.58
N ALA A 131 7.08 11.25 -13.89
CA ALA A 131 7.50 12.52 -14.51
C ALA A 131 6.39 13.59 -14.53
N GLY A 132 5.19 13.28 -14.04
CA GLY A 132 4.06 14.22 -13.95
C GLY A 132 3.74 14.87 -15.30
N PRO A 133 3.72 16.21 -15.41
CA PRO A 133 3.38 16.91 -16.65
C PRO A 133 4.40 16.70 -17.79
N LEU A 134 5.56 16.10 -17.50
CA LEU A 134 6.62 15.83 -18.47
C LEU A 134 6.67 14.35 -18.89
N ASN A 135 5.54 13.66 -18.79
CA ASN A 135 5.37 12.25 -19.15
C ASN A 135 5.75 11.95 -20.62
N ILE A 136 5.39 12.81 -21.59
CA ILE A 136 5.71 12.63 -23.02
C ILE A 136 7.22 12.65 -23.23
N GLN A 137 7.92 13.56 -22.57
CA GLN A 137 9.38 13.64 -22.64
C GLN A 137 10.02 12.40 -21.99
N ALA A 138 9.44 11.91 -20.89
CA ALA A 138 9.92 10.72 -20.19
C ALA A 138 9.74 9.43 -21.01
N LEU A 139 8.75 9.34 -21.92
CA LEU A 139 8.55 8.19 -22.80
C LEU A 139 9.80 7.85 -23.64
N GLY A 140 10.63 8.85 -23.96
CA GLY A 140 11.84 8.64 -24.74
C GLY A 140 12.96 7.86 -24.03
N GLU A 141 12.94 7.75 -22.70
CA GLU A 141 14.05 7.17 -21.92
C GLU A 141 13.61 6.15 -20.88
N VAL A 142 12.51 6.41 -20.15
CA VAL A 142 12.08 5.60 -19.01
C VAL A 142 11.81 4.13 -19.37
N PRO A 143 11.10 3.80 -20.48
CA PRO A 143 10.88 2.40 -20.86
C PRO A 143 12.18 1.63 -21.18
N GLN A 144 13.17 2.32 -21.77
CA GLN A 144 14.47 1.72 -22.05
C GLN A 144 15.26 1.49 -20.76
N LEU A 145 15.22 2.44 -19.83
CA LEU A 145 15.83 2.28 -18.51
C LEU A 145 15.26 1.05 -17.78
N HIS A 146 13.94 0.86 -17.80
CA HIS A 146 13.33 -0.36 -17.23
C HIS A 146 13.87 -1.62 -17.90
N THR A 147 14.00 -1.63 -19.23
CA THR A 147 14.54 -2.77 -19.99
C THR A 147 16.01 -3.03 -19.64
N ASP A 148 16.84 -1.99 -19.57
CA ASP A 148 18.24 -2.09 -19.18
C ASP A 148 18.38 -2.62 -17.74
N PHE A 149 17.56 -2.11 -16.81
CA PHE A 149 17.56 -2.55 -15.42
C PHE A 149 17.23 -4.04 -15.30
N TRP A 150 16.19 -4.53 -15.96
CA TRP A 150 15.87 -5.96 -15.93
C TRP A 150 16.89 -6.84 -16.65
N LYS A 151 17.62 -6.28 -17.62
CA LYS A 151 18.70 -6.99 -18.34
C LYS A 151 19.98 -7.09 -17.51
N PHE A 152 20.42 -6.00 -16.90
CA PHE A 152 21.71 -5.91 -16.21
C PHE A 152 21.59 -6.02 -14.68
N GLY A 153 20.39 -5.83 -14.14
CA GLY A 153 20.09 -5.81 -12.71
C GLY A 153 20.57 -4.56 -11.98
N ILE A 154 21.05 -3.54 -12.68
CA ILE A 154 21.61 -2.30 -12.10
C ILE A 154 21.18 -1.07 -12.93
N THR A 155 21.32 0.13 -12.37
CA THR A 155 20.80 1.37 -12.99
C THR A 155 21.85 2.19 -13.77
N THR A 156 23.09 1.71 -13.86
CA THR A 156 24.21 2.40 -14.55
C THR A 156 24.42 1.89 -15.98
N LYS A 157 24.93 2.77 -16.85
CA LYS A 157 25.36 2.48 -18.23
C LYS A 157 26.87 2.25 -18.35
N ASP A 158 27.61 2.34 -17.24
CA ASP A 158 29.06 2.11 -17.26
C ASP A 158 29.36 0.61 -17.33
N ASN A 159 29.96 0.18 -18.45
CA ASN A 159 30.37 -1.21 -18.68
C ASN A 159 31.31 -1.74 -17.60
N LYS A 160 32.17 -0.90 -17.01
CA LYS A 160 33.06 -1.33 -15.92
C LYS A 160 32.25 -1.68 -14.67
N ALA A 161 31.29 -0.82 -14.32
CA ALA A 161 30.41 -1.06 -13.17
C ALA A 161 29.49 -2.26 -13.39
N ILE A 162 28.97 -2.45 -14.62
CA ILE A 162 28.21 -3.64 -15.00
C ILE A 162 29.04 -4.91 -14.82
N THR A 163 30.28 -4.90 -15.32
CA THR A 163 31.18 -6.07 -15.21
C THR A 163 31.63 -6.35 -13.78
N ALA A 164 31.73 -5.32 -12.94
CA ALA A 164 32.07 -5.47 -11.52
C ALA A 164 30.89 -5.96 -10.66
N SER A 165 29.65 -5.67 -11.08
CA SER A 165 28.43 -5.99 -10.32
C SER A 165 27.94 -7.40 -10.64
N THR A 166 28.65 -8.40 -10.14
CA THR A 166 28.38 -9.82 -10.43
C THR A 166 27.77 -10.58 -9.25
N HIS A 167 27.75 -9.97 -8.07
CA HIS A 167 27.28 -10.63 -6.86
C HIS A 167 25.77 -10.47 -6.72
N PRO A 168 24.99 -11.56 -6.68
CA PRO A 168 23.57 -11.49 -6.35
C PRO A 168 23.31 -10.70 -5.07
N ASN A 169 22.37 -9.76 -5.10
CA ASN A 169 21.98 -9.01 -3.92
C ASN A 169 21.13 -9.92 -3.00
N PRO A 170 21.64 -10.31 -1.81
CA PRO A 170 20.92 -11.25 -0.96
C PRO A 170 19.64 -10.64 -0.36
N THR A 171 19.51 -9.31 -0.33
CA THR A 171 18.36 -8.63 0.31
C THR A 171 17.03 -8.91 -0.37
N PHE A 172 17.04 -9.31 -1.65
CA PHE A 172 15.88 -9.70 -2.43
C PHE A 172 15.51 -11.20 -2.26
N SER A 173 16.25 -11.95 -1.44
CA SER A 173 15.85 -13.33 -1.11
C SER A 173 14.81 -13.32 0.02
N SER A 174 13.65 -13.95 -0.23
CA SER A 174 12.60 -14.11 0.78
C SER A 174 12.54 -15.54 1.29
N THR A 175 12.20 -15.69 2.58
CA THR A 175 12.08 -16.96 3.31
C THR A 175 10.65 -17.39 3.54
N ALA A 176 9.67 -16.52 3.28
CA ALA A 176 8.25 -16.79 3.57
C ALA A 176 7.66 -17.90 2.68
N PHE A 177 8.17 -18.05 1.46
CA PHE A 177 7.69 -19.08 0.53
C PHE A 177 8.85 -19.78 -0.18
N ASN A 178 8.72 -21.10 -0.37
CA ASN A 178 9.64 -21.93 -1.16
C ASN A 178 9.83 -21.44 -2.61
N LYS A 179 9.06 -20.44 -3.05
CA LYS A 179 9.06 -19.83 -4.38
C LYS A 179 9.07 -18.29 -4.34
N ALA A 180 9.76 -17.66 -3.38
CA ALA A 180 10.01 -16.22 -3.39
C ALA A 180 10.42 -15.74 -4.78
N THR A 181 9.66 -14.82 -5.36
CA THR A 181 9.85 -14.33 -6.73
C THR A 181 9.81 -12.81 -6.70
N ILE A 182 10.82 -12.17 -7.28
CA ILE A 182 10.85 -10.70 -7.35
C ILE A 182 9.62 -10.24 -8.14
N HIS A 183 8.90 -9.25 -7.60
CA HIS A 183 7.70 -8.74 -8.26
C HIS A 183 8.05 -8.18 -9.64
N TYR A 184 7.31 -8.57 -10.69
CA TYR A 184 7.60 -8.17 -12.07
C TYR A 184 7.51 -6.65 -12.30
N GLY A 185 6.80 -5.93 -11.42
CA GLY A 185 6.72 -4.47 -11.42
C GLY A 185 7.85 -3.77 -10.65
N THR A 186 8.90 -4.50 -10.21
CA THR A 186 10.04 -3.91 -9.52
C THR A 186 10.74 -2.91 -10.44
N ASP A 187 10.74 -1.65 -10.03
CA ASP A 187 11.37 -0.54 -10.74
C ASP A 187 12.06 0.40 -9.74
N PRO A 188 13.35 0.70 -9.89
CA PRO A 188 14.10 1.51 -8.93
C PRO A 188 13.77 3.01 -8.96
N ILE A 189 13.03 3.51 -9.96
CA ILE A 189 12.75 4.94 -10.12
C ILE A 189 11.27 5.33 -9.95
N ILE A 190 10.35 4.36 -9.86
CA ILE A 190 8.90 4.62 -9.83
C ILE A 190 8.46 5.46 -8.61
N GLY A 191 9.15 5.34 -7.48
CA GLY A 191 8.85 6.06 -6.24
C GLY A 191 9.43 7.48 -6.12
N PHE A 192 10.03 8.02 -7.19
CA PHE A 192 10.69 9.34 -7.19
C PHE A 192 9.99 10.35 -8.10
N HIS A 193 10.27 11.65 -7.94
CA HIS A 193 9.69 12.70 -8.78
C HIS A 193 10.59 12.98 -9.99
N LEU A 194 10.29 12.35 -11.12
CA LEU A 194 11.16 12.36 -12.30
C LEU A 194 11.03 13.61 -13.18
N ALA A 195 10.12 14.53 -12.85
CA ALA A 195 9.87 15.73 -13.66
C ALA A 195 11.15 16.57 -13.86
N THR A 196 12.01 16.68 -12.84
CA THR A 196 13.23 17.49 -12.89
C THR A 196 14.30 16.90 -13.83
N ALA A 197 14.19 15.62 -14.21
CA ALA A 197 15.05 15.01 -15.23
C ALA A 197 14.79 15.56 -16.65
N PHE A 198 13.56 16.00 -16.91
CA PHE A 198 13.07 16.37 -18.23
C PHE A 198 12.71 17.85 -18.36
N ALA A 199 12.61 18.57 -17.25
CA ALA A 199 12.31 20.00 -17.26
C ALA A 199 13.51 20.82 -17.75
N PRO A 200 13.29 21.93 -18.49
CA PRO A 200 14.35 22.84 -18.92
C PRO A 200 14.83 23.71 -17.75
N LEU A 201 15.54 23.10 -16.79
CA LEU A 201 16.04 23.78 -15.59
C LEU A 201 17.31 24.57 -15.88
N THR A 202 17.40 25.78 -15.34
CA THR A 202 18.60 26.62 -15.41
C THR A 202 19.72 26.04 -14.53
N ASN A 203 20.96 26.45 -14.80
CA ASN A 203 22.12 25.98 -14.03
C ASN A 203 22.05 26.30 -12.52
N MET A 204 21.31 27.36 -12.14
CA MET A 204 21.14 27.76 -10.74
C MET A 204 19.92 27.14 -10.05
N SER A 205 19.16 26.29 -10.75
CA SER A 205 17.96 25.69 -10.16
C SER A 205 18.36 24.72 -9.02
N PRO A 206 17.80 24.88 -7.80
CA PRO A 206 18.16 24.05 -6.65
C PRO A 206 17.67 22.60 -6.77
N ILE A 207 16.71 22.36 -7.67
CA ILE A 207 16.13 21.04 -7.94
C ILE A 207 16.72 20.37 -9.18
N ARG A 208 17.74 20.98 -9.79
CA ARG A 208 18.40 20.40 -10.94
C ARG A 208 19.15 19.14 -10.51
N PRO A 209 18.94 17.99 -11.18
CA PRO A 209 19.69 16.78 -10.87
C PRO A 209 21.20 17.03 -11.02
N SER A 210 21.97 16.65 -10.00
CA SER A 210 23.42 16.82 -10.05
C SER A 210 24.04 15.93 -11.13
N THR A 211 25.04 16.46 -11.82
CA THR A 211 25.85 15.70 -12.78
C THR A 211 27.22 15.33 -12.23
N ASP A 212 27.63 15.95 -11.14
CA ASP A 212 29.01 15.88 -10.64
C ASP A 212 29.18 14.67 -9.73
N GLY A 213 30.22 13.86 -9.99
CA GLY A 213 30.55 12.68 -9.19
C GLY A 213 29.58 11.49 -9.35
N MET A 214 28.58 11.57 -10.22
CA MET A 214 27.64 10.46 -10.46
C MET A 214 28.09 9.52 -11.59
N PRO A 215 27.87 8.20 -11.47
CA PRO A 215 28.09 7.26 -12.57
C PRO A 215 27.28 7.61 -13.81
N ARG A 216 27.78 7.22 -14.98
CA ARG A 216 27.09 7.40 -16.27
C ARG A 216 25.77 6.62 -16.24
N THR A 217 24.66 7.33 -16.07
CA THR A 217 23.32 6.77 -15.83
C THR A 217 22.28 7.47 -16.71
N HIS A 218 21.07 6.94 -16.76
CA HIS A 218 19.90 7.60 -17.38
C HIS A 218 19.55 8.92 -16.63
N LYS A 219 18.98 9.92 -17.30
CA LYS A 219 18.59 11.22 -16.70
C LYS A 219 17.64 11.02 -15.52
N ALA A 220 16.65 10.13 -15.70
CA ALA A 220 15.71 9.77 -14.65
C ALA A 220 16.39 9.20 -13.40
N VAL A 221 17.43 8.35 -13.56
CA VAL A 221 18.19 7.79 -12.43
C VAL A 221 18.96 8.89 -11.67
N ARG A 222 19.53 9.87 -12.38
CA ARG A 222 20.21 11.01 -11.71
C ARG A 222 19.25 11.85 -10.89
N SER A 223 18.04 12.08 -11.41
CA SER A 223 16.96 12.74 -10.67
C SER A 223 16.61 11.97 -9.40
N ALA A 224 16.29 10.68 -9.54
CA ALA A 224 15.94 9.81 -8.43
C ALA A 224 17.05 9.76 -7.36
N LYS A 225 18.32 9.63 -7.77
CA LYS A 225 19.46 9.65 -6.83
C LYS A 225 19.62 10.98 -6.12
N THR A 226 19.40 12.10 -6.80
CA THR A 226 19.46 13.43 -6.18
C THR A 226 18.43 13.57 -5.05
N GLU A 227 17.20 13.10 -5.29
CA GLU A 227 16.15 13.04 -4.27
C GLU A 227 16.50 12.06 -3.16
N PHE A 228 16.91 10.83 -3.50
CA PHE A 228 17.31 9.82 -2.53
C PHE A 228 18.39 10.32 -1.58
N TYR A 229 19.43 10.99 -2.09
CA TYR A 229 20.50 11.55 -1.26
C TYR A 229 19.99 12.66 -0.34
N SER A 230 19.07 13.49 -0.83
CA SER A 230 18.42 14.53 -0.02
C SER A 230 17.55 13.91 1.07
N TRP A 231 16.84 12.82 0.78
CA TRP A 231 16.01 12.10 1.75
C TRP A 231 16.84 11.39 2.82
N ILE A 232 17.99 10.80 2.46
CA ILE A 232 18.96 10.25 3.42
C ILE A 232 19.37 11.35 4.41
N GLN A 233 19.73 12.54 3.92
CA GLN A 233 20.11 13.66 4.77
C GLN A 233 18.95 14.12 5.66
N ALA A 234 17.75 14.24 5.10
CA ALA A 234 16.55 14.60 5.86
C ALA A 234 16.24 13.59 6.96
N PHE A 235 16.35 12.29 6.68
CA PHE A 235 16.14 11.22 7.66
C PHE A 235 17.17 11.29 8.78
N ARG A 236 18.47 11.48 8.47
CA ARG A 236 19.52 11.67 9.49
C ARG A 236 19.24 12.86 10.41
N ILE A 237 18.72 13.98 9.87
CA ILE A 237 18.27 15.13 10.67
C ILE A 237 17.05 14.75 11.50
N GLY A 238 16.11 14.01 10.91
CA GLY A 238 14.86 13.59 11.53
C GLY A 238 15.04 12.64 12.71
N ILE A 239 15.98 11.69 12.66
CA ILE A 239 16.31 10.81 13.79
C ILE A 239 16.67 11.65 15.03
N LYS A 240 17.46 12.71 14.87
CA LYS A 240 17.82 13.64 15.95
C LYS A 240 16.61 14.41 16.50
N LYS A 241 15.52 14.50 15.72
CA LYS A 241 14.24 15.15 16.06
C LYS A 241 13.14 14.17 16.47
N LYS A 242 13.49 12.95 16.89
CA LYS A 242 12.57 11.91 17.43
C LYS A 242 11.57 11.36 16.39
N ILE A 243 12.07 10.86 15.26
CA ILE A 243 11.27 9.98 14.37
C ILE A 243 11.19 8.56 14.96
N SER A 244 10.01 7.94 14.89
CA SER A 244 9.80 6.51 15.13
C SER A 244 9.20 5.84 13.89
N LEU A 245 9.75 4.69 13.50
CA LEU A 245 9.24 3.80 12.46
C LEU A 245 8.88 2.47 13.12
N ARG A 246 7.65 2.01 12.95
CA ARG A 246 7.12 0.77 13.53
C ARG A 246 6.76 -0.17 12.40
N PHE A 247 7.22 -1.41 12.49
CA PHE A 247 7.07 -2.37 11.41
C PHE A 247 6.23 -3.56 11.85
N PHE A 248 5.26 -3.90 11.01
CA PHE A 248 4.47 -5.12 11.10
C PHE A 248 4.55 -5.85 9.75
N ALA A 249 4.75 -7.17 9.79
CA ALA A 249 4.66 -8.03 8.62
C ALA A 249 3.44 -8.94 8.73
N GLY A 250 2.47 -8.81 7.81
CA GLY A 250 1.26 -9.64 7.79
C GLY A 250 0.09 -8.95 7.09
N ASP A 251 -1.09 -9.54 7.26
CA ASP A 251 -2.35 -9.04 6.72
C ASP A 251 -2.72 -7.68 7.33
N ALA A 252 -2.89 -6.69 6.45
CA ALA A 252 -3.14 -5.31 6.85
C ALA A 252 -4.50 -5.12 7.52
N MET A 253 -5.54 -5.88 7.12
CA MET A 253 -6.88 -5.78 7.72
C MET A 253 -6.89 -6.40 9.12
N ALA A 254 -6.29 -7.58 9.28
CA ALA A 254 -6.07 -8.24 10.56
C ALA A 254 -5.29 -7.33 11.53
N PHE A 255 -4.23 -6.68 11.04
CA PHE A 255 -3.46 -5.71 11.82
C PHE A 255 -4.32 -4.51 12.23
N CYS A 256 -5.07 -3.93 11.30
CA CYS A 256 -5.94 -2.80 11.60
C CYS A 256 -7.01 -3.14 12.66
N HIS A 257 -7.67 -4.29 12.52
CA HIS A 257 -8.64 -4.76 13.50
C HIS A 257 -8.01 -5.10 14.86
N THR A 258 -6.73 -5.45 14.91
CA THR A 258 -6.00 -5.68 16.16
C THR A 258 -5.56 -4.36 16.81
N LEU A 259 -5.23 -3.34 16.01
CA LEU A 259 -4.95 -1.99 16.50
C LEU A 259 -6.21 -1.29 17.04
N TYR A 260 -7.38 -1.59 16.47
CA TYR A 260 -8.62 -0.95 16.86
C TYR A 260 -8.95 -1.17 18.34
N ARG A 261 -9.11 -0.05 19.06
CA ARG A 261 -9.61 -0.02 20.44
C ARG A 261 -10.90 0.78 20.46
N ASP A 262 -11.99 0.11 20.82
CA ASP A 262 -13.24 0.79 21.12
C ASP A 262 -13.09 1.54 22.47
N ASP A 263 -13.75 2.69 22.60
CA ASP A 263 -13.82 3.49 23.83
C ASP A 263 -14.38 2.65 25.01
N ASN A 264 -15.19 1.63 24.71
CA ASN A 264 -15.71 0.65 25.68
C ASN A 264 -14.77 -0.55 25.95
N ASN A 265 -13.79 -0.83 25.08
CA ASN A 265 -12.92 -1.98 25.17
C ASN A 265 -11.46 -1.54 25.36
N LYS A 266 -11.17 -1.03 26.56
CA LYS A 266 -9.84 -0.56 26.96
C LYS A 266 -8.85 -1.71 27.26
N GLY A 267 -9.22 -2.97 27.04
CA GLY A 267 -8.30 -4.11 27.19
C GLY A 267 -7.36 -4.25 25.98
N PRO A 268 -6.26 -5.02 26.09
CA PRO A 268 -5.51 -5.46 24.92
C PRO A 268 -6.48 -6.24 24.02
N ALA A 269 -6.70 -5.73 22.80
CA ALA A 269 -7.59 -6.34 21.84
C ALA A 269 -6.99 -7.67 21.34
N THR A 270 -7.18 -8.75 22.09
CA THR A 270 -6.96 -10.12 21.60
C THR A 270 -8.16 -10.49 20.72
N ASN A 271 -8.30 -9.79 19.60
CA ASN A 271 -9.36 -10.06 18.62
C ASN A 271 -9.08 -11.35 17.81
N ASN A 272 -8.03 -12.10 18.18
CA ASN A 272 -7.63 -13.40 17.60
C ASN A 272 -7.55 -13.40 16.07
N TRP A 273 -7.28 -12.23 15.47
CA TRP A 273 -7.00 -12.13 14.05
C TRP A 273 -5.70 -12.84 13.73
N TYR A 274 -5.68 -13.58 12.63
CA TYR A 274 -4.49 -14.28 12.18
C TYR A 274 -3.62 -13.36 11.32
N GLN A 275 -2.31 -13.55 11.42
CA GLN A 275 -1.30 -12.76 10.72
C GLN A 275 -1.38 -12.94 9.20
N ASP A 276 -1.85 -14.09 8.72
CA ASP A 276 -2.08 -14.36 7.30
C ASP A 276 -3.14 -15.45 7.13
N MET A 277 -3.52 -15.74 5.87
CA MET A 277 -4.52 -16.74 5.53
C MET A 277 -4.03 -18.19 5.59
N TRP A 278 -2.71 -18.41 5.73
CA TRP A 278 -2.06 -19.71 5.57
C TRP A 278 -1.65 -20.33 6.90
N HIS A 279 -1.52 -19.52 7.95
CA HIS A 279 -1.05 -19.92 9.26
C HIS A 279 -2.03 -19.50 10.35
N ALA A 280 -2.30 -20.41 11.29
CA ALA A 280 -3.07 -20.13 12.49
C ALA A 280 -2.24 -19.38 13.56
N LYS A 281 -1.51 -18.33 13.15
CA LYS A 281 -0.69 -17.49 14.03
C LYS A 281 -1.42 -16.19 14.32
N PRO A 282 -1.85 -15.92 15.56
CA PRO A 282 -2.55 -14.68 15.88
C PRO A 282 -1.60 -13.47 15.81
N VAL A 283 -2.17 -12.30 15.52
CA VAL A 283 -1.50 -11.01 15.67
C VAL A 283 -1.47 -10.66 17.16
N ILE A 284 -0.27 -10.68 17.75
CA ILE A 284 -0.04 -10.36 19.16
C ILE A 284 0.89 -9.16 19.23
N LEU A 285 0.32 -7.97 19.43
CA LEU A 285 1.09 -6.74 19.59
C LEU A 285 1.96 -6.79 20.85
N ASP A 286 3.13 -6.14 20.81
CA ASP A 286 4.02 -6.02 21.95
C ASP A 286 3.28 -5.44 23.17
N PRO A 287 3.06 -6.22 24.25
CA PRO A 287 2.28 -5.75 25.40
C PRO A 287 2.93 -4.56 26.11
N ALA A 288 4.26 -4.44 26.10
CA ALA A 288 4.95 -3.33 26.73
C ALA A 288 4.64 -2.00 26.02
N SER A 289 4.64 -2.04 24.68
CA SER A 289 4.37 -0.88 23.83
C SER A 289 2.87 -0.57 23.69
N TYR A 290 2.03 -1.59 23.55
CA TYR A 290 0.61 -1.48 23.25
C TYR A 290 -0.29 -1.75 24.47
N SER A 291 0.16 -1.53 25.70
CA SER A 291 -0.75 -1.53 26.86
C SER A 291 -1.62 -0.26 26.90
N THR A 292 -2.54 -0.17 27.86
CA THR A 292 -3.32 1.05 28.15
C THR A 292 -2.46 2.21 28.67
N GLN A 293 -1.28 1.88 29.23
CA GLN A 293 -0.27 2.84 29.66
C GLN A 293 0.80 3.07 28.59
N GLY A 294 0.72 2.37 27.46
CA GLY A 294 1.64 2.46 26.35
C GLY A 294 1.52 3.80 25.61
N ALA A 295 2.65 4.31 25.12
CA ALA A 295 2.74 5.58 24.39
C ALA A 295 2.57 5.44 22.87
N VAL A 296 2.14 4.27 22.38
CA VAL A 296 2.09 3.97 20.94
C VAL A 296 0.76 4.42 20.33
N PRO A 297 0.79 5.16 19.20
CA PRO A 297 -0.44 5.58 18.54
C PRO A 297 -1.21 4.37 17.98
N VAL A 298 -2.50 4.32 18.30
CA VAL A 298 -3.50 3.42 17.69
C VAL A 298 -4.55 4.18 16.88
N ALA A 299 -4.37 5.50 16.76
CA ALA A 299 -5.14 6.40 15.93
C ALA A 299 -4.19 7.29 15.12
N PHE A 300 -4.49 7.50 13.84
CA PHE A 300 -3.57 8.05 12.86
C PHE A 300 -4.15 9.28 12.16
N ASP A 301 -3.33 10.32 11.99
CA ASP A 301 -3.69 11.50 11.21
C ASP A 301 -3.72 11.19 9.70
N ILE A 302 -2.88 10.27 9.25
CA ILE A 302 -2.78 9.89 7.84
C ILE A 302 -2.69 8.37 7.78
N ILE A 303 -3.55 7.76 6.97
CA ILE A 303 -3.44 6.35 6.58
C ILE A 303 -3.31 6.36 5.05
N ASP A 304 -2.20 5.86 4.53
CA ASP A 304 -2.02 5.64 3.09
C ASP A 304 -2.06 4.13 2.83
N THR A 305 -3.04 3.70 2.03
CA THR A 305 -3.26 2.30 1.72
C THR A 305 -2.61 1.88 0.40
N SER A 306 -1.96 2.82 -0.30
CA SER A 306 -1.47 2.63 -1.66
C SER A 306 -2.56 1.99 -2.53
N ASN A 307 -2.22 0.93 -3.27
CA ASN A 307 -3.12 0.17 -4.11
C ASN A 307 -3.80 -1.03 -3.43
N LEU A 308 -3.80 -1.09 -2.09
CA LEU A 308 -4.36 -2.24 -1.37
C LEU A 308 -5.86 -2.47 -1.66
N ILE A 309 -6.57 -1.40 -2.00
CA ILE A 309 -7.98 -1.45 -2.41
C ILE A 309 -8.23 -2.38 -3.60
N ASP A 310 -7.28 -2.52 -4.53
CA ASP A 310 -7.36 -3.45 -5.67
C ASP A 310 -7.21 -4.92 -5.23
N HIS A 311 -6.73 -5.16 -4.01
CA HIS A 311 -6.40 -6.48 -3.48
C HIS A 311 -7.33 -6.95 -2.36
N VAL A 312 -8.03 -6.05 -1.67
CA VAL A 312 -8.93 -6.40 -0.57
C VAL A 312 -10.33 -5.80 -0.69
N ASP A 313 -10.59 -5.03 -1.74
CA ASP A 313 -11.79 -4.21 -1.96
C ASP A 313 -11.97 -3.06 -0.95
N ALA A 314 -12.69 -2.01 -1.37
CA ALA A 314 -12.89 -0.81 -0.59
C ALA A 314 -13.74 -1.02 0.66
N VAL A 315 -14.77 -1.88 0.62
CA VAL A 315 -15.65 -2.10 1.78
C VAL A 315 -14.86 -2.69 2.93
N ASN A 316 -14.09 -3.76 2.69
CA ASN A 316 -13.26 -4.39 3.73
C ASN A 316 -12.16 -3.42 4.21
N LEU A 317 -11.53 -2.70 3.28
CA LEU A 317 -10.48 -1.74 3.59
C LEU A 317 -11.01 -0.61 4.49
N PHE A 318 -12.19 -0.06 4.20
CA PHE A 318 -12.76 1.06 4.94
C PHE A 318 -13.24 0.61 6.31
N VAL A 319 -13.90 -0.55 6.41
CA VAL A 319 -14.28 -1.16 7.71
C VAL A 319 -13.06 -1.33 8.62
N SER A 320 -11.90 -1.67 8.05
CA SER A 320 -10.66 -1.89 8.81
C SER A 320 -9.93 -0.59 9.17
N THR A 321 -9.84 0.37 8.24
CA THR A 321 -8.93 1.53 8.35
C THR A 321 -9.61 2.79 8.90
N VAL A 322 -10.87 3.06 8.55
CA VAL A 322 -11.61 4.25 9.01
C VAL A 322 -11.66 4.36 10.54
N PRO A 323 -11.85 3.27 11.31
CA PRO A 323 -11.84 3.35 12.77
C PRO A 323 -10.51 3.83 13.37
N LEU A 324 -9.40 3.63 12.65
CA LEU A 324 -8.06 4.03 13.07
C LEU A 324 -7.72 5.48 12.73
N LEU A 325 -8.55 6.21 12.00
CA LEU A 325 -8.33 7.63 11.78
C LEU A 325 -8.45 8.37 13.12
N SER A 326 -7.59 9.36 13.38
CA SER A 326 -7.74 10.24 14.55
C SER A 326 -9.08 10.99 14.50
N LYS A 327 -9.60 11.46 15.64
CA LYS A 327 -10.87 12.22 15.69
C LYS A 327 -10.67 13.70 15.23
N SER A 328 -9.69 13.95 14.37
CA SER A 328 -9.25 15.28 13.95
C SER A 328 -9.86 15.67 12.59
N PRO A 329 -10.12 16.97 12.34
CA PRO A 329 -10.61 17.45 11.03
C PRO A 329 -9.59 17.24 9.90
N TYR A 330 -8.31 17.10 10.21
CA TYR A 330 -7.27 16.91 9.20
C TYR A 330 -6.97 15.44 8.90
N SER A 331 -7.61 14.49 9.59
CA SER A 331 -7.37 13.07 9.38
C SER A 331 -7.78 12.64 7.97
N THR A 332 -6.85 12.01 7.24
CA THR A 332 -7.06 11.59 5.84
C THR A 332 -6.73 10.12 5.66
N LEU A 333 -7.62 9.39 4.99
CA LEU A 333 -7.36 8.09 4.40
C LEU A 333 -7.09 8.28 2.90
N TYR A 334 -5.91 7.92 2.44
CA TYR A 334 -5.56 7.87 1.02
C TYR A 334 -5.75 6.46 0.48
N VAL A 335 -6.51 6.35 -0.61
CA VAL A 335 -6.74 5.12 -1.36
C VAL A 335 -6.41 5.34 -2.83
N GLU A 336 -5.80 4.36 -3.47
CA GLU A 336 -5.43 4.42 -4.88
C GLU A 336 -5.85 3.15 -5.61
N THR A 337 -6.54 3.23 -6.75
CA THR A 337 -6.77 2.08 -7.64
C THR A 337 -5.83 2.20 -8.83
N LEU A 338 -5.30 1.07 -9.31
CA LEU A 338 -4.49 0.96 -10.53
C LEU A 338 -5.19 0.17 -11.64
N LEU A 339 -6.20 -0.61 -11.28
CA LEU A 339 -6.95 -1.47 -12.18
C LEU A 339 -8.18 -0.75 -12.74
N ARG A 340 -8.34 -0.81 -14.06
CA ARG A 340 -9.55 -0.33 -14.74
C ARG A 340 -10.64 -1.40 -14.64
N HIS A 341 -11.48 -1.26 -13.63
CA HIS A 341 -12.65 -2.12 -13.46
C HIS A 341 -13.85 -1.67 -14.31
N GLN A 342 -13.91 -0.37 -14.66
CA GLN A 342 -15.04 0.22 -15.39
C GLN A 342 -14.57 1.11 -16.55
N GLU A 343 -15.48 1.43 -17.47
CA GLU A 343 -15.15 2.25 -18.63
C GLU A 343 -14.87 3.70 -18.24
N THR A 344 -15.60 4.23 -17.26
CA THR A 344 -15.46 5.59 -16.76
C THR A 344 -14.97 5.66 -15.30
N ILE A 345 -14.42 6.82 -14.92
CA ILE A 345 -14.04 7.12 -13.52
C ILE A 345 -15.30 7.12 -12.63
N GLU A 346 -16.41 7.66 -13.12
CA GLU A 346 -17.67 7.72 -12.37
C GLU A 346 -18.22 6.33 -12.04
N GLU A 347 -18.24 5.42 -13.02
CA GLU A 347 -18.63 4.03 -12.79
C GLU A 347 -17.66 3.33 -11.85
N THR A 348 -16.35 3.59 -11.97
CA THR A 348 -15.34 3.02 -11.07
C THR A 348 -15.61 3.45 -9.62
N VAL A 349 -15.92 4.73 -9.39
CA VAL A 349 -16.25 5.28 -8.07
C VAL A 349 -17.58 4.71 -7.54
N ASN A 350 -18.60 4.61 -8.39
CA ASN A 350 -19.91 4.07 -8.00
C ASN A 350 -19.86 2.55 -7.70
N ALA A 351 -19.02 1.80 -8.39
CA ALA A 351 -18.83 0.37 -8.14
C ALA A 351 -18.02 0.10 -6.85
N LEU A 352 -17.20 1.06 -6.42
CA LEU A 352 -16.18 0.88 -5.39
C LEU A 352 -16.75 0.42 -4.04
N LEU A 353 -17.91 0.93 -3.63
CA LEU A 353 -18.47 0.70 -2.28
C LEU A 353 -19.70 -0.22 -2.29
N CYS A 354 -19.89 -1.04 -3.33
CA CYS A 354 -21.01 -1.99 -3.41
C CYS A 354 -22.40 -1.32 -3.22
N GLY A 355 -22.55 -0.07 -3.67
CA GLY A 355 -23.77 0.72 -3.48
C GLY A 355 -23.57 2.15 -3.96
N ASN A 356 -24.58 3.00 -3.77
CA ASN A 356 -24.44 4.42 -4.10
C ASN A 356 -23.28 5.03 -3.29
N PHE A 357 -22.28 5.55 -3.99
CA PHE A 357 -21.02 5.98 -3.39
C PHE A 357 -21.20 7.06 -2.33
N GLN A 358 -22.06 8.05 -2.56
CA GLN A 358 -22.35 9.12 -1.60
C GLN A 358 -22.97 8.57 -0.31
N THR A 359 -23.96 7.68 -0.46
CA THR A 359 -24.65 7.04 0.66
C THR A 359 -23.68 6.22 1.49
N MET A 360 -22.84 5.41 0.83
CA MET A 360 -21.83 4.60 1.50
C MET A 360 -20.76 5.46 2.18
N ALA A 361 -20.26 6.51 1.55
CA ALA A 361 -19.31 7.44 2.17
C ALA A 361 -19.88 8.07 3.45
N ILE A 362 -21.16 8.47 3.42
CA ILE A 362 -21.88 8.99 4.60
C ILE A 362 -21.96 7.92 5.70
N LEU A 363 -22.35 6.68 5.37
CA LEU A 363 -22.42 5.56 6.31
C LEU A 363 -21.05 5.21 6.93
N PHE A 364 -19.99 5.26 6.12
CA PHE A 364 -18.61 5.12 6.58
C PHE A 364 -18.14 6.30 7.44
N GLY A 365 -18.81 7.45 7.36
CA GLY A 365 -18.42 8.67 8.05
C GLY A 365 -17.17 9.30 7.44
N VAL A 366 -17.01 9.17 6.12
CA VAL A 366 -15.90 9.74 5.35
C VAL A 366 -16.41 10.66 4.23
N LEU A 367 -15.60 11.65 3.89
CA LEU A 367 -15.89 12.66 2.89
C LEU A 367 -14.81 12.61 1.79
N PRO A 368 -15.11 12.06 0.61
CA PRO A 368 -14.19 12.03 -0.53
C PRO A 368 -13.97 13.43 -1.10
N VAL A 369 -12.80 14.01 -0.85
CA VAL A 369 -12.52 15.43 -1.15
C VAL A 369 -12.67 15.72 -2.64
N GLU A 370 -12.12 14.85 -3.49
CA GLU A 370 -12.12 15.02 -4.94
C GLU A 370 -13.54 15.03 -5.50
N TYR A 371 -14.39 14.16 -4.96
CA TYR A 371 -15.79 14.04 -5.36
C TYR A 371 -16.60 15.31 -5.03
N TRP A 372 -16.40 15.89 -3.84
CA TRP A 372 -17.16 17.05 -3.38
C TRP A 372 -16.62 18.39 -3.88
N THR A 373 -15.31 18.49 -4.12
CA THR A 373 -14.67 19.75 -4.51
C THR A 373 -14.44 19.87 -6.00
N ASN A 374 -14.52 18.75 -6.74
CA ASN A 374 -14.09 18.67 -8.14
C ASN A 374 -12.62 19.11 -8.34
N VAL A 375 -11.80 18.97 -7.29
CA VAL A 375 -10.36 19.24 -7.31
C VAL A 375 -9.62 17.91 -7.25
N LEU A 376 -8.67 17.71 -8.15
CA LEU A 376 -7.85 16.50 -8.22
C LEU A 376 -6.40 16.84 -7.90
N GLU A 377 -5.79 16.09 -6.98
CA GLU A 377 -4.38 16.26 -6.59
C GLU A 377 -3.41 15.75 -7.69
N LEU A 378 -3.87 14.83 -8.54
CA LEU A 378 -3.05 14.13 -9.55
C LEU A 378 -3.50 14.43 -10.98
N VAL A 379 -2.52 14.45 -11.90
CA VAL A 379 -2.77 14.66 -13.33
C VAL A 379 -3.21 13.34 -13.98
N THR A 380 -4.51 13.13 -14.14
CA THR A 380 -5.10 11.96 -14.82
C THR A 380 -4.98 12.01 -16.35
N ALA A 381 -4.78 13.19 -16.94
CA ALA A 381 -4.53 13.32 -18.38
C ALA A 381 -3.32 12.49 -18.84
N SER A 382 -2.33 12.33 -17.96
CA SER A 382 -1.16 11.47 -18.18
C SER A 382 -1.56 10.01 -18.42
N ASP A 383 -2.50 9.50 -17.62
CA ASP A 383 -2.94 8.11 -17.70
C ASP A 383 -3.81 7.87 -18.94
N HIS A 384 -4.62 8.84 -19.35
CA HIS A 384 -5.36 8.77 -20.62
C HIS A 384 -4.42 8.76 -21.84
N ILE A 385 -3.38 9.60 -21.84
CA ILE A 385 -2.37 9.60 -22.89
C ILE A 385 -1.62 8.26 -22.89
N LEU A 386 -1.24 7.76 -21.72
CA LEU A 386 -0.55 6.48 -21.59
C LEU A 386 -1.40 5.29 -22.04
N ASP A 387 -2.69 5.29 -21.70
CA ASP A 387 -3.65 4.28 -22.13
C ASP A 387 -3.86 4.33 -23.64
N SER A 388 -3.97 5.52 -24.25
CA SER A 388 -4.09 5.66 -25.71
C SER A 388 -2.82 5.23 -26.48
N VAL A 389 -1.63 5.52 -25.96
CA VAL A 389 -0.36 5.02 -26.52
C VAL A 389 -0.28 3.48 -26.38
N SER A 390 -0.76 2.94 -25.27
CA SER A 390 -0.73 1.49 -25.00
C SER A 390 -1.80 0.74 -25.79
N SER A 391 -2.98 1.31 -26.00
CA SER A 391 -4.10 0.69 -26.73
C SER A 391 -3.80 0.57 -28.23
N ASN A 392 -3.10 1.54 -28.81
CA ASN A 392 -2.61 1.46 -30.20
C ASN A 392 -1.60 0.31 -30.43
N ALA A 393 -0.97 -0.20 -29.37
CA ALA A 393 -0.06 -1.36 -29.43
C ALA A 393 -0.75 -2.70 -29.11
N LYS A 394 -2.00 -2.70 -28.63
CA LYS A 394 -2.74 -3.87 -28.12
C LYS A 394 -3.68 -4.51 -29.16
N THR A 395 -3.22 -4.78 -30.38
CA THR A 395 -4.09 -5.50 -31.34
C THR A 395 -4.35 -6.97 -30.98
N GLN A 396 -3.76 -7.58 -29.93
CA GLN A 396 -3.90 -9.04 -29.70
C GLN A 396 -3.92 -9.56 -28.25
N SER A 397 -3.99 -8.74 -27.19
CA SER A 397 -4.19 -9.30 -25.82
C SER A 397 -5.14 -8.45 -24.98
N GLY A 398 -6.28 -9.03 -24.59
CA GLY A 398 -7.37 -8.42 -23.81
C GLY A 398 -7.03 -8.07 -22.36
N SER A 399 -5.86 -7.47 -22.10
CA SER A 399 -5.59 -6.80 -20.83
C SER A 399 -6.31 -5.45 -20.85
N ALA A 400 -7.27 -5.27 -19.95
CA ALA A 400 -7.87 -3.98 -19.64
C ALA A 400 -6.77 -2.92 -19.41
N GLY A 401 -7.02 -1.67 -19.79
CA GLY A 401 -6.09 -0.55 -19.52
C GLY A 401 -5.80 -0.43 -18.02
N GLN A 402 -4.67 0.21 -17.65
CA GLN A 402 -4.46 0.63 -16.27
C GLN A 402 -4.98 2.06 -16.15
N LEU A 403 -6.00 2.28 -15.31
CA LEU A 403 -6.47 3.61 -14.95
C LEU A 403 -6.15 3.84 -13.49
N ARG A 404 -5.22 4.77 -13.23
CA ARG A 404 -4.89 5.17 -11.87
C ARG A 404 -5.94 6.16 -11.37
N SER A 405 -6.51 5.90 -10.20
CA SER A 405 -7.37 6.85 -9.49
C SER A 405 -6.92 6.94 -8.04
N LYS A 406 -6.71 8.14 -7.52
CA LYS A 406 -6.40 8.36 -6.10
C LYS A 406 -7.49 9.21 -5.47
N MET A 407 -7.88 8.84 -4.26
CA MET A 407 -8.92 9.53 -3.50
C MET A 407 -8.45 9.81 -2.08
N SER A 408 -8.80 11.00 -1.60
CA SER A 408 -8.52 11.51 -0.26
C SER A 408 -9.82 11.54 0.53
N LEU A 409 -9.96 10.63 1.47
CA LEU A 409 -11.15 10.48 2.30
C LEU A 409 -10.91 11.15 3.64
N LYS A 410 -11.58 12.28 3.87
CA LYS A 410 -11.54 12.99 5.15
C LYS A 410 -12.51 12.37 6.13
N ARG A 411 -12.12 12.22 7.39
CA ARG A 411 -13.07 11.81 8.44
C ARG A 411 -14.14 12.90 8.60
N ARG A 412 -15.41 12.51 8.74
CA ARG A 412 -16.50 13.43 9.11
C ARG A 412 -16.15 14.14 10.42
N LEU A 413 -16.37 15.46 10.45
CA LEU A 413 -16.11 16.28 11.62
C LEU A 413 -16.87 15.73 12.83
N SER A 414 -16.13 15.42 13.90
CA SER A 414 -16.73 15.07 15.17
C SER A 414 -17.29 16.31 15.86
N SER A 415 -18.31 16.13 16.69
CA SER A 415 -18.97 17.19 17.44
C SER A 415 -18.02 17.95 18.37
N ASN A 416 -16.91 17.32 18.77
CA ASN A 416 -15.83 17.92 19.55
C ASN A 416 -15.20 19.13 18.84
N PHE A 417 -15.22 19.17 17.51
CA PHE A 417 -14.74 20.31 16.73
C PHE A 417 -15.76 21.44 16.66
N THR A 418 -17.06 21.11 16.63
CA THR A 418 -18.15 22.10 16.58
C THR A 418 -18.56 22.61 17.96
N GLY A 419 -17.98 22.07 19.04
CA GLY A 419 -18.37 22.36 20.42
C GLY A 419 -19.72 21.75 20.82
N ALA A 420 -20.31 20.91 19.96
CA ALA A 420 -21.55 20.21 20.25
C ALA A 420 -21.26 18.98 21.12
N GLY A 421 -21.84 18.91 22.31
CA GLY A 421 -21.59 17.85 23.29
C GLY A 421 -22.11 16.45 22.95
N HIS A 422 -22.50 16.18 21.69
CA HIS A 422 -23.11 14.91 21.27
C HIS A 422 -22.47 14.39 19.99
N ASP A 423 -21.98 13.14 20.01
CA ASP A 423 -21.56 12.42 18.81
C ASP A 423 -22.80 12.13 17.95
N HIS A 424 -22.98 12.88 16.86
CA HIS A 424 -24.19 12.79 16.04
C HIS A 424 -24.11 11.55 15.13
N ARG A 425 -24.57 10.42 15.67
CA ARG A 425 -24.90 9.23 14.87
C ARG A 425 -25.92 9.59 13.81
N ILE A 426 -25.85 8.90 12.67
CA ILE A 426 -26.81 9.12 11.59
C ILE A 426 -28.08 8.37 11.97
N HIS A 427 -29.21 9.05 12.07
CA HIS A 427 -30.50 8.41 12.30
C HIS A 427 -31.08 7.93 10.96
N VAL A 428 -31.43 6.65 10.87
CA VAL A 428 -32.00 6.04 9.65
C VAL A 428 -33.19 5.17 10.04
N ASP A 429 -34.27 5.24 9.25
CA ASP A 429 -35.40 4.34 9.40
C ASP A 429 -34.97 2.87 9.27
N SER A 430 -35.52 1.99 10.10
CA SER A 430 -35.09 0.60 10.19
C SER A 430 -35.43 -0.20 8.93
N LEU A 431 -36.56 0.08 8.27
CA LEU A 431 -36.96 -0.59 7.04
C LEU A 431 -36.15 -0.08 5.84
N GLU A 432 -35.90 1.22 5.76
CA GLU A 432 -35.05 1.78 4.70
C GLU A 432 -33.60 1.31 4.83
N LEU A 433 -33.05 1.26 6.05
CA LEU A 433 -31.70 0.74 6.26
C LEU A 433 -31.62 -0.75 5.89
N SER A 434 -32.63 -1.55 6.24
CA SER A 434 -32.72 -2.96 5.85
C SER A 434 -32.71 -3.13 4.32
N ARG A 435 -33.50 -2.33 3.59
CA ARG A 435 -33.52 -2.35 2.12
C ARG A 435 -32.16 -1.98 1.53
N LEU A 436 -31.55 -0.92 2.05
CA LEU A 436 -30.23 -0.47 1.59
C LEU A 436 -29.16 -1.54 1.82
N LEU A 437 -29.10 -2.10 3.03
CA LEU A 437 -28.14 -3.16 3.39
C LEU A 437 -28.36 -4.44 2.59
N PHE A 438 -29.60 -4.76 2.24
CA PHE A 438 -29.90 -5.87 1.34
C PHE A 438 -29.39 -5.62 -0.08
N THR A 439 -29.54 -4.40 -0.62
CA THR A 439 -28.95 -4.03 -1.93
C THR A 439 -27.43 -4.13 -1.89
N ILE A 440 -26.79 -3.65 -0.81
CA ILE A 440 -25.34 -3.75 -0.62
C ILE A 440 -24.90 -5.21 -0.52
N TYR A 441 -25.66 -6.05 0.20
CA TYR A 441 -25.42 -7.48 0.27
C TYR A 441 -25.43 -8.12 -1.12
N LEU A 442 -26.46 -7.87 -1.93
CA LEU A 442 -26.51 -8.40 -3.30
C LEU A 442 -25.30 -7.95 -4.15
N ALA A 443 -24.85 -6.70 -3.99
CA ALA A 443 -23.67 -6.19 -4.69
C ALA A 443 -22.36 -6.85 -4.21
N MET A 444 -22.15 -6.97 -2.89
CA MET A 444 -20.96 -7.64 -2.32
C MET A 444 -20.83 -9.10 -2.78
N PHE A 445 -21.95 -9.77 -3.03
CA PHE A 445 -21.99 -11.17 -3.40
C PHE A 445 -22.43 -11.40 -4.85
N TYR A 446 -22.28 -10.39 -5.71
CA TYR A 446 -22.67 -10.44 -7.12
C TYR A 446 -22.08 -11.64 -7.87
N ASN A 447 -20.87 -12.09 -7.50
CA ASN A 447 -20.21 -13.27 -8.08
C ASN A 447 -21.00 -14.59 -7.88
N GLU A 448 -21.96 -14.62 -6.94
CA GLU A 448 -22.86 -15.76 -6.70
C GLU A 448 -24.16 -15.68 -7.51
N ASN A 449 -24.40 -14.59 -8.26
CA ASN A 449 -25.60 -14.43 -9.07
C ASN A 449 -25.48 -15.21 -10.39
N HIS A 450 -26.21 -16.32 -10.49
CA HIS A 450 -26.13 -17.22 -11.64
C HIS A 450 -26.67 -16.60 -12.93
N ALA A 451 -27.75 -15.82 -12.86
CA ALA A 451 -28.34 -15.18 -14.04
C ALA A 451 -27.37 -14.15 -14.65
N ALA A 452 -26.76 -13.33 -13.79
CA ALA A 452 -25.77 -12.35 -14.20
C ALA A 452 -24.49 -13.01 -14.77
N ARG A 453 -24.04 -14.13 -14.18
CA ARG A 453 -22.93 -14.92 -14.75
C ARG A 453 -23.26 -15.48 -16.13
N MET A 454 -24.47 -16.01 -16.31
CA MET A 454 -24.90 -16.54 -17.61
C MET A 454 -25.02 -15.45 -18.68
N GLU A 455 -25.49 -14.25 -18.31
CA GLU A 455 -25.50 -13.08 -19.20
C GLU A 455 -24.09 -12.63 -19.58
N SER A 456 -23.13 -12.69 -18.65
CA SER A 456 -21.72 -12.36 -18.91
C SER A 456 -21.00 -13.34 -19.85
N LEU A 457 -21.60 -14.48 -20.21
CA LEU A 457 -21.06 -15.43 -21.19
C LEU A 457 -21.42 -15.08 -22.65
N THR A 458 -22.23 -14.04 -22.87
CA THR A 458 -22.78 -13.72 -24.18
C THR A 458 -21.79 -13.05 -25.14
N THR A 459 -20.71 -12.44 -24.63
CA THR A 459 -19.68 -11.80 -25.47
C THR A 459 -18.26 -12.18 -25.06
N GLN A 460 -17.32 -12.16 -25.99
CA GLN A 460 -15.92 -12.50 -25.71
C GLN A 460 -15.25 -11.53 -24.72
N ALA A 461 -15.63 -10.24 -24.77
CA ALA A 461 -15.17 -9.21 -23.83
C ALA A 461 -15.70 -9.45 -22.40
N SER A 462 -16.98 -9.81 -22.28
CA SER A 462 -17.61 -10.12 -20.99
C SER A 462 -17.08 -11.42 -20.38
N VAL A 463 -16.69 -12.41 -21.20
CA VAL A 463 -16.01 -13.63 -20.75
C VAL A 463 -14.62 -13.33 -20.18
N SER A 464 -13.81 -12.50 -20.85
CA SER A 464 -12.49 -12.10 -20.31
C SER A 464 -12.60 -11.31 -19.00
N HIS A 465 -13.60 -10.42 -18.88
CA HIS A 465 -13.89 -9.70 -17.64
C HIS A 465 -14.32 -10.66 -16.53
N MET A 466 -15.21 -11.61 -16.82
CA MET A 466 -15.67 -12.63 -15.85
C MET A 466 -14.54 -13.57 -15.40
N LEU A 467 -13.60 -13.93 -16.29
CA LEU A 467 -12.42 -14.71 -15.90
C LEU A 467 -11.49 -13.91 -14.99
N GLN A 468 -11.38 -12.59 -15.18
CA GLN A 468 -10.59 -11.71 -14.30
C GLN A 468 -11.26 -11.51 -12.93
N THR A 469 -12.59 -11.32 -12.89
CA THR A 469 -13.33 -11.11 -11.64
C THR A 469 -13.57 -12.40 -10.86
N SER A 470 -13.62 -13.56 -11.51
CA SER A 470 -13.79 -14.85 -10.82
C SER A 470 -12.55 -15.37 -10.11
N SER A 471 -11.35 -14.89 -10.48
CA SER A 471 -10.10 -15.20 -9.77
C SER A 471 -9.93 -14.46 -8.44
N PHE A 472 -10.76 -13.45 -8.17
CA PHE A 472 -10.70 -12.65 -6.96
C PHE A 472 -12.08 -12.46 -6.36
N ILE A 473 -12.34 -13.10 -5.20
CA ILE A 473 -13.60 -12.97 -4.46
C ILE A 473 -13.30 -12.11 -3.22
N PRO A 474 -13.58 -10.79 -3.26
CA PRO A 474 -13.20 -9.88 -2.17
C PRO A 474 -14.03 -10.07 -0.90
N HIS A 475 -15.26 -10.58 -1.04
CA HIS A 475 -16.21 -10.63 0.07
C HIS A 475 -16.57 -12.05 0.46
N ASN A 476 -16.65 -12.26 1.77
CA ASN A 476 -17.29 -13.42 2.37
C ASN A 476 -18.36 -12.95 3.37
N ARG A 477 -19.15 -13.87 3.93
CA ARG A 477 -20.21 -13.48 4.89
C ARG A 477 -19.67 -12.77 6.13
N ALA A 478 -18.43 -13.07 6.55
CA ALA A 478 -17.79 -12.35 7.66
C ALA A 478 -17.49 -10.89 7.29
N SER A 479 -17.12 -10.59 6.05
CA SER A 479 -17.00 -9.20 5.55
C SER A 479 -18.29 -8.40 5.75
N PHE A 480 -19.43 -8.98 5.39
CA PHE A 480 -20.73 -8.32 5.58
C PHE A 480 -21.09 -8.17 7.07
N ALA A 481 -20.81 -9.18 7.89
CA ALA A 481 -21.01 -9.09 9.34
C ALA A 481 -20.13 -8.00 9.98
N LEU A 482 -18.90 -7.82 9.53
CA LEU A 482 -18.00 -6.75 9.98
C LEU A 482 -18.52 -5.37 9.55
N LEU A 483 -19.06 -5.24 8.33
CA LEU A 483 -19.74 -4.02 7.90
C LEU A 483 -20.95 -3.71 8.79
N LEU A 484 -21.80 -4.68 9.09
CA LEU A 484 -22.95 -4.50 9.98
C LEU A 484 -22.51 -4.05 11.39
N ARG A 485 -21.47 -4.69 11.95
CA ARG A 485 -20.89 -4.28 13.24
C ARG A 485 -20.36 -2.85 13.19
N PHE A 486 -19.63 -2.51 12.15
CA PHE A 486 -19.09 -1.18 11.95
C PHE A 486 -20.20 -0.12 11.87
N LEU A 487 -21.30 -0.40 11.17
CA LEU A 487 -22.45 0.50 11.06
C LEU A 487 -23.23 0.60 12.36
N HIS A 488 -23.30 -0.48 13.15
CA HIS A 488 -23.93 -0.48 14.48
C HIS A 488 -23.35 0.58 15.43
N GLU A 489 -22.06 0.88 15.30
CA GLU A 489 -21.41 1.91 16.11
C GLU A 489 -21.71 3.35 15.65
N LYS A 490 -22.20 3.53 14.40
CA LYS A 490 -22.31 4.83 13.71
C LYS A 490 -23.73 5.26 13.36
N VAL A 491 -24.64 4.31 13.24
CA VAL A 491 -26.02 4.52 12.80
C VAL A 491 -26.98 4.23 13.94
N GLU A 492 -27.87 5.18 14.17
CA GLU A 492 -28.97 5.07 15.12
C GLU A 492 -30.23 4.60 14.39
N THR A 493 -30.76 3.45 14.82
CA THR A 493 -31.98 2.85 14.29
C THR A 493 -32.50 1.79 15.27
N ASP A 494 -33.70 1.26 15.06
CA ASP A 494 -34.13 0.02 15.71
C ASP A 494 -33.37 -1.17 15.10
N TRP A 495 -32.19 -1.46 15.65
CA TRP A 495 -31.32 -2.53 15.17
C TRP A 495 -31.97 -3.91 15.22
N ARG A 496 -32.87 -4.16 16.17
CA ARG A 496 -33.58 -5.44 16.24
C ARG A 496 -34.57 -5.58 15.09
N GLY A 497 -35.39 -4.57 14.86
CA GLY A 497 -36.34 -4.54 13.74
C GLY A 497 -35.62 -4.58 12.40
N MET A 498 -34.56 -3.78 12.24
CA MET A 498 -33.75 -3.72 11.02
C MET A 498 -33.12 -5.09 10.71
N MET A 499 -32.46 -5.73 11.68
CA MET A 499 -31.82 -7.04 11.49
C MET A 499 -32.85 -8.12 11.15
N SER A 500 -34.03 -8.09 11.78
CA SER A 500 -35.12 -9.05 11.49
C SER A 500 -35.58 -8.90 10.04
N SER A 501 -35.84 -7.68 9.57
CA SER A 501 -36.24 -7.42 8.18
C SER A 501 -35.12 -7.75 7.18
N LEU A 502 -33.86 -7.49 7.53
CA LEU A 502 -32.72 -7.82 6.66
C LEU A 502 -32.56 -9.35 6.50
N ILE A 503 -32.66 -10.10 7.60
CA ILE A 503 -32.61 -11.57 7.59
C ILE A 503 -33.74 -12.15 6.74
N GLU A 504 -34.96 -11.65 6.90
CA GLU A 504 -36.12 -12.05 6.09
C GLU A 504 -35.83 -11.86 4.60
N ARG A 505 -35.39 -10.66 4.19
CA ARG A 505 -35.02 -10.35 2.79
C ARG A 505 -33.96 -11.28 2.23
N ILE A 506 -32.92 -11.58 3.01
CA ILE A 506 -31.85 -12.48 2.56
C ILE A 506 -32.38 -13.93 2.45
N SER A 507 -33.24 -14.37 3.38
CA SER A 507 -33.81 -15.71 3.35
C SER A 507 -34.76 -15.94 2.17
N GLU A 508 -35.47 -14.87 1.76
CA GLU A 508 -36.37 -14.87 0.61
C GLU A 508 -35.63 -14.74 -0.72
N ASP A 509 -34.40 -14.22 -0.74
CA ASP A 509 -33.61 -14.02 -1.95
C ASP A 509 -33.41 -15.31 -2.76
N GLY A 510 -33.85 -15.31 -4.02
CA GLY A 510 -33.62 -16.41 -4.96
C GLY A 510 -32.46 -16.17 -5.92
N THR A 511 -31.76 -15.03 -5.83
CA THR A 511 -30.81 -14.61 -6.85
C THR A 511 -29.39 -15.11 -6.61
N LEU A 512 -28.95 -15.20 -5.34
CA LEU A 512 -27.62 -15.68 -4.98
C LEU A 512 -27.61 -17.20 -4.72
N MET A 513 -26.72 -17.92 -5.40
CA MET A 513 -26.67 -19.40 -5.35
C MET A 513 -26.37 -19.96 -3.96
N ILE A 514 -25.60 -19.25 -3.13
CA ILE A 514 -25.11 -19.73 -1.83
C ILE A 514 -25.69 -18.86 -0.69
N GLY A 515 -26.50 -17.84 -1.02
CA GLY A 515 -27.06 -16.89 -0.06
C GLY A 515 -27.83 -17.55 1.08
N LYS A 516 -28.51 -18.66 0.81
CA LYS A 516 -29.32 -19.41 1.79
C LYS A 516 -28.55 -20.46 2.59
N ASN A 517 -27.31 -20.81 2.21
CA ASN A 517 -26.60 -21.95 2.80
C ASN A 517 -26.11 -21.69 4.24
N TYR A 518 -26.24 -20.46 4.74
CA TYR A 518 -25.75 -20.03 6.04
C TYR A 518 -26.86 -19.47 6.95
N PHE A 519 -28.14 -19.74 6.61
CA PHE A 519 -29.31 -19.44 7.44
C PHE A 519 -29.79 -20.67 8.22
#